data_AF-A0A2E4BZK0-F1
#
_entry.id   AF-A0A2E4BZK0-F1
#
_cell.length_a   1.000
_cell.length_b   1.000
_cell.length_c   1.000
_cell.angle_alpha   90.00
_cell.angle_beta   90.00
_cell.angle_gamma   90.00
#
_symmetry.space_group_name_H-M   'P 1'
#
loop_
_entity.id
_entity.type
_entity.pdbx_description
1 polymer ?
#
loop_
_entity_poly.entity_id
_entity_poly.type
_entity_poly.pdbx_seq_one_letter_code
_entity_poly.pdbx_strand_id
1 'polypeptide(L)'
;MTRSNFLPVILGAVLLSACGPTQVVVTAEIAQDDQSQDAEPRALGDLEIRLFPYDRDAIFDSLTATAARPEPPIPDSVLTAQNQVAESQQAWRDAEARWNTLRDTLRTLSDELDQMNRQQGQYRVLYNEFQDMEDEYADVEDERDAAFEAFTSLQGASLAAAQEIRLLRESWADEAYAEVGVAMTAHERASGLQVLADTTDANGITEFEADAGDYWVTARYELPYTELYWNISITVVRGEPLQVRLMRDNASSRPKL
;
A
#
# COMPACT_ATOMS: atom_id res chain seq x y z
N MET A 1 -29.57 -80.01 -1.18
CA MET A 1 -28.87 -79.62 -2.42
C MET A 1 -29.30 -78.19 -2.76
N THR A 2 -28.50 -77.19 -2.38
CA THR A 2 -27.71 -76.31 -3.29
C THR A 2 -28.61 -75.43 -4.18
N ARG A 3 -28.62 -74.08 -4.13
CA ARG A 3 -27.53 -73.10 -3.98
C ARG A 3 -28.08 -71.72 -3.53
N SER A 4 -27.22 -71.02 -2.81
CA SER A 4 -27.25 -69.58 -2.49
C SER A 4 -27.21 -68.71 -3.76
N ASN A 5 -27.80 -67.51 -3.72
CA ASN A 5 -27.34 -66.35 -4.50
C ASN A 5 -27.68 -65.06 -3.76
N PHE A 6 -26.69 -64.54 -3.03
CA PHE A 6 -26.62 -63.16 -2.57
C PHE A 6 -26.34 -62.25 -3.78
N LEU A 7 -27.19 -61.24 -3.99
CA LEU A 7 -26.96 -60.14 -4.93
C LEU A 7 -26.51 -58.91 -4.12
N PRO A 8 -25.27 -58.43 -4.26
CA PRO A 8 -24.86 -57.14 -3.71
C PRO A 8 -25.29 -56.03 -4.67
N VAL A 9 -26.16 -55.12 -4.22
CA VAL A 9 -26.40 -53.86 -4.93
C VAL A 9 -25.29 -52.89 -4.53
N ILE A 10 -24.42 -52.61 -5.49
CA ILE A 10 -23.33 -51.65 -5.40
C ILE A 10 -23.94 -50.25 -5.23
N LEU A 11 -23.72 -49.63 -4.08
CA LEU A 11 -24.02 -48.23 -3.83
C LEU A 11 -22.96 -47.40 -4.58
N GLY A 12 -23.32 -46.91 -5.76
CA GLY A 12 -22.46 -46.01 -6.53
C GLY A 12 -22.36 -44.66 -5.84
N ALA A 13 -21.21 -44.37 -5.23
CA ALA A 13 -20.86 -43.02 -4.80
C ALA A 13 -20.63 -42.15 -6.05
N VAL A 14 -21.59 -41.29 -6.37
CA VAL A 14 -21.40 -40.20 -7.33
C VAL A 14 -20.47 -39.21 -6.66
N LEU A 15 -19.18 -39.27 -7.00
CA LEU A 15 -18.26 -38.17 -6.76
C LEU A 15 -18.74 -37.00 -7.63
N LEU A 16 -19.41 -36.03 -7.02
CA LEU A 16 -19.65 -34.72 -7.62
C LEU A 16 -18.27 -34.08 -7.83
N SER A 17 -17.71 -34.27 -9.01
CA SER A 17 -16.64 -33.40 -9.48
C SER A 17 -17.25 -32.01 -9.61
N ALA A 18 -17.02 -31.15 -8.62
CA ALA A 18 -17.32 -29.73 -8.72
C ALA A 18 -16.48 -29.16 -9.86
N CYS A 19 -17.01 -29.19 -11.09
CA CYS A 19 -16.38 -28.66 -12.29
C CYS A 19 -16.70 -27.17 -12.46
N GLY A 20 -16.62 -26.41 -11.37
CA GLY A 20 -16.79 -24.96 -11.37
C GLY A 20 -15.49 -24.25 -11.01
N PRO A 21 -15.38 -22.95 -11.34
CA PRO A 21 -14.31 -22.11 -10.82
C PRO A 21 -14.32 -22.13 -9.28
N THR A 22 -13.14 -21.94 -8.69
CA THR A 22 -12.96 -21.83 -7.24
C THR A 22 -12.87 -20.37 -6.85
N GLN A 23 -13.52 -20.02 -5.75
CA GLN A 23 -13.49 -18.67 -5.24
C GLN A 23 -12.11 -18.39 -4.62
N VAL A 24 -11.48 -17.30 -5.03
CA VAL A 24 -10.28 -16.76 -4.38
C VAL A 24 -10.67 -15.44 -3.74
N VAL A 25 -10.60 -15.37 -2.42
CA VAL A 25 -10.89 -14.17 -1.64
C VAL A 25 -9.58 -13.52 -1.26
N VAL A 26 -9.40 -12.25 -1.65
CA VAL A 26 -8.22 -11.46 -1.32
C VAL A 26 -8.62 -10.37 -0.34
N THR A 27 -7.95 -10.32 0.80
CA THR A 27 -8.11 -9.28 1.81
C THR A 27 -6.84 -8.46 1.90
N ALA A 28 -6.95 -7.13 1.80
CA ALA A 28 -5.84 -6.21 1.85
C ALA A 28 -5.98 -5.25 3.04
N GLU A 29 -4.98 -5.26 3.92
CA GLU A 29 -4.95 -4.45 5.13
C GLU A 29 -3.51 -4.08 5.50
N ILE A 30 -3.31 -2.92 6.10
CA ILE A 30 -2.01 -2.51 6.62
C ILE A 30 -2.16 -1.96 8.04
N ALA A 31 -1.21 -2.31 8.91
CA ALA A 31 -1.10 -1.67 10.21
C ALA A 31 -0.87 -0.16 10.01
N GLN A 32 -1.47 0.67 10.87
CA GLN A 32 -1.10 2.09 10.93
C GLN A 32 0.37 2.20 11.40
N ASP A 33 1.11 3.15 10.84
CA ASP A 33 2.50 3.45 11.23
C ASP A 33 2.59 4.10 12.65
N ASP A 34 1.46 4.24 13.35
CA ASP A 34 1.42 4.77 14.72
C ASP A 34 1.89 3.71 15.72
N GLN A 35 2.82 4.10 16.60
CA GLN A 35 3.56 3.22 17.53
C GLN A 35 2.71 2.62 18.67
N SER A 36 1.38 2.59 18.52
CA SER A 36 0.49 1.87 19.44
C SER A 36 0.40 0.41 18.99
N GLN A 37 0.87 -0.51 19.84
CA GLN A 37 0.78 -1.97 19.62
C GLN A 37 -0.68 -2.48 19.48
N ASP A 38 -1.66 -1.61 19.70
CA ASP A 38 -3.11 -1.88 19.64
C ASP A 38 -3.82 -1.19 18.46
N ALA A 39 -3.09 -0.63 17.48
CA ALA A 39 -3.73 -0.06 16.29
C ALA A 39 -4.38 -1.17 15.43
N GLU A 40 -5.70 -1.12 15.28
CA GLU A 40 -6.44 -2.03 14.39
C GLU A 40 -5.91 -1.92 12.94
N PRO A 41 -5.75 -3.04 12.22
CA PRO A 41 -5.37 -3.02 10.81
C PRO A 41 -6.33 -2.16 10.00
N ARG A 42 -5.78 -1.26 9.17
CA ARG A 42 -6.57 -0.44 8.27
C ARG A 42 -6.79 -1.18 6.96
N ALA A 43 -8.05 -1.43 6.63
CA ALA A 43 -8.45 -1.95 5.33
C ALA A 43 -7.98 -1.05 4.17
N LEU A 44 -7.53 -1.66 3.09
CA LEU A 44 -7.14 -0.99 1.85
C LEU A 44 -8.26 -1.10 0.82
N GLY A 45 -9.19 -0.14 0.83
CA GLY A 45 -10.20 -0.02 -0.22
C GLY A 45 -9.66 0.62 -1.50
N ASP A 46 -10.35 0.39 -2.61
CA ASP A 46 -9.98 0.86 -3.96
C ASP A 46 -8.58 0.39 -4.42
N LEU A 47 -8.11 -0.75 -3.90
CA LEU A 47 -6.83 -1.36 -4.28
C LEU A 47 -7.04 -2.31 -5.46
N GLU A 48 -6.42 -2.00 -6.60
CA GLU A 48 -6.44 -2.89 -7.77
C GLU A 48 -5.59 -4.14 -7.51
N ILE A 49 -6.22 -5.31 -7.66
CA ILE A 49 -5.59 -6.62 -7.52
C ILE A 49 -5.69 -7.35 -8.85
N ARG A 50 -4.57 -7.96 -9.27
CA ARG A 50 -4.51 -8.81 -10.47
C ARG A 50 -3.96 -10.18 -10.14
N LEU A 51 -4.62 -11.22 -10.68
CA LEU A 51 -4.14 -12.60 -10.67
C LEU A 51 -3.56 -12.93 -12.04
N PHE A 52 -2.24 -13.10 -12.11
CA PHE A 52 -1.55 -13.54 -13.32
C PHE A 52 -1.32 -15.05 -13.31
N PRO A 53 -1.60 -15.80 -14.39
CA PRO A 53 -1.30 -17.23 -14.44
C PRO A 53 0.18 -17.53 -14.76
N TYR A 54 1.06 -16.59 -14.42
CA TYR A 54 2.51 -16.62 -14.60
C TYR A 54 3.16 -15.57 -13.68
N ASP A 55 4.43 -15.77 -13.34
CA ASP A 55 5.18 -14.77 -12.58
C ASP A 55 5.52 -13.58 -13.47
N ARG A 56 4.84 -12.45 -13.23
CA ARG A 56 5.07 -11.23 -14.00
C ARG A 56 6.50 -10.72 -13.80
N ASP A 57 7.04 -10.83 -12.59
CA ASP A 57 8.35 -10.28 -12.27
C ASP A 57 9.47 -11.10 -12.92
N ALA A 58 9.31 -12.43 -13.03
CA ALA A 58 10.25 -13.26 -13.78
C ALA A 58 10.38 -12.86 -15.26
N ILE A 59 9.31 -12.36 -15.88
CA ILE A 59 9.35 -11.82 -17.25
C ILE A 59 10.19 -10.54 -17.29
N PHE A 60 9.94 -9.60 -16.37
CA PHE A 60 10.73 -8.36 -16.28
C PHE A 60 12.20 -8.62 -15.95
N ASP A 61 12.50 -9.55 -15.05
CA ASP A 61 13.86 -9.96 -14.70
C ASP A 61 14.59 -10.56 -15.90
N SER A 62 13.91 -11.43 -16.66
CA SER A 62 14.48 -12.02 -17.88
C SER A 62 14.78 -10.95 -18.92
N LEU A 63 13.85 -10.01 -19.16
CA LEU A 63 14.05 -8.92 -20.12
C LEU A 63 15.21 -8.02 -19.70
N THR A 64 15.27 -7.64 -18.41
CA THR A 64 16.37 -6.87 -17.83
C THR A 64 17.71 -7.56 -18.00
N ALA A 65 17.79 -8.87 -17.75
CA ALA A 65 19.02 -9.65 -17.90
C ALA A 65 19.52 -9.73 -19.36
N THR A 66 18.61 -9.60 -20.33
CA THR A 66 18.92 -9.62 -21.77
C THR A 66 19.02 -8.23 -22.41
N ALA A 67 18.79 -7.17 -21.63
CA ALA A 67 18.79 -5.81 -22.14
C ALA A 67 20.16 -5.45 -22.74
N ALA A 68 20.15 -4.69 -23.84
CA ALA A 68 21.37 -4.30 -24.55
C ALA A 68 22.32 -3.45 -23.69
N ARG A 69 21.78 -2.77 -22.68
CA ARG A 69 22.50 -1.96 -21.69
C ARG A 69 21.96 -2.28 -20.30
N PRO A 70 22.80 -2.25 -19.26
CA PRO A 70 22.33 -2.44 -17.89
C PRO A 70 21.39 -1.30 -17.47
N GLU A 71 20.49 -1.59 -16.53
CA GLU A 71 19.63 -0.56 -15.94
C GLU A 71 20.48 0.54 -15.27
N PRO A 72 20.20 1.82 -15.57
CA PRO A 72 20.89 2.93 -14.93
C PRO A 72 20.71 2.89 -13.39
N PRO A 73 21.81 2.86 -12.61
CA PRO A 73 21.72 2.87 -11.16
C PRO A 73 21.21 4.24 -10.69
N ILE A 74 20.42 4.25 -9.62
CA ILE A 74 20.00 5.48 -8.95
C ILE A 74 21.22 6.04 -8.21
N PRO A 75 21.62 7.31 -8.45
CA PRO A 75 22.71 7.89 -7.70
C PRO A 75 22.39 8.00 -6.20
N ASP A 76 23.36 7.68 -5.32
CA ASP A 76 23.19 7.80 -3.86
C ASP A 76 22.79 9.21 -3.42
N SER A 77 23.20 10.24 -4.17
CA SER A 77 22.82 11.63 -3.94
C SER A 77 21.32 11.86 -4.13
N VAL A 78 20.69 11.19 -5.09
CA VAL A 78 19.24 11.26 -5.32
C VAL A 78 18.50 10.56 -4.19
N LEU A 79 18.95 9.36 -3.78
CA LEU A 79 18.35 8.63 -2.66
C LEU A 79 18.46 9.42 -1.34
N THR A 80 19.63 10.02 -1.09
CA THR A 80 19.86 10.86 0.09
C THR A 80 18.94 12.08 0.07
N ALA A 81 18.83 12.76 -1.07
CA ALA A 81 17.97 13.93 -1.21
C ALA A 81 16.48 13.57 -1.00
N GLN A 82 16.02 12.43 -1.51
CA GLN A 82 14.66 11.94 -1.25
C GLN A 82 14.40 11.67 0.22
N ASN A 83 15.34 11.01 0.91
CA ASN A 83 15.23 10.77 2.35
C ASN A 83 15.16 12.08 3.14
N GLN A 84 15.97 13.08 2.78
CA GLN A 84 15.94 14.40 3.41
C GLN A 84 14.61 15.14 3.17
N VAL A 85 14.05 15.06 1.96
CA VAL A 85 12.71 15.60 1.67
C VAL A 85 11.66 14.89 2.52
N ALA A 86 11.76 13.57 2.67
CA ALA A 86 10.82 12.78 3.48
C ALA A 86 10.86 13.15 4.96
N GLU A 87 12.06 13.23 5.55
CA GLU A 87 12.26 13.66 6.93
C GLU A 87 11.75 15.08 7.15
N SER A 88 12.05 16.01 6.23
CA SER A 88 11.59 17.39 6.34
C SER A 88 10.08 17.54 6.19
N GLN A 89 9.44 16.73 5.33
CA GLN A 89 7.98 16.71 5.22
C GLN A 89 7.34 16.16 6.51
N GLN A 90 7.94 15.13 7.12
CA GLN A 90 7.45 14.60 8.38
C GLN A 90 7.53 15.65 9.49
N ALA A 91 8.67 16.34 9.63
CA ALA A 91 8.83 17.42 10.60
C ALA A 91 7.78 18.53 10.41
N TRP A 92 7.52 18.93 9.16
CA TRP A 92 6.47 19.90 8.87
C TRP A 92 5.07 19.40 9.27
N ARG A 93 4.73 18.14 8.94
CA ARG A 93 3.43 17.54 9.32
C ARG A 93 3.25 17.44 10.84
N ASP A 94 4.31 17.10 11.57
CA ASP A 94 4.28 17.00 13.03
C ASP A 94 4.07 18.39 13.67
N ALA A 95 4.79 19.41 13.18
CA ALA A 95 4.61 20.80 13.63
C ALA A 95 3.21 21.34 13.28
N GLU A 96 2.69 21.04 12.09
CA GLU A 96 1.34 21.42 11.68
C GLU A 96 0.26 20.73 12.53
N ALA A 97 0.44 19.45 12.88
CA ALA A 97 -0.47 18.73 13.77
C ALA A 97 -0.52 19.36 15.16
N ARG A 98 0.66 19.65 15.75
CA ARG A 98 0.76 20.32 17.05
C ARG A 98 0.15 21.72 17.02
N TRP A 99 0.43 22.50 15.98
CA TRP A 99 -0.14 23.82 15.78
C TRP A 99 -1.68 23.78 15.71
N ASN A 100 -2.25 22.83 14.96
CA ASN A 100 -3.70 22.67 14.88
C ASN A 100 -4.33 22.33 16.23
N THR A 101 -3.70 21.45 17.02
CA THR A 101 -4.16 21.13 18.37
C THR A 101 -4.15 22.36 19.28
N LEU A 102 -3.03 23.11 19.34
CA LEU A 102 -2.93 24.31 20.16
C LEU A 102 -3.95 25.38 19.76
N ARG A 103 -4.13 25.60 18.45
CA ARG A 103 -5.13 26.53 17.92
C ARG A 103 -6.54 26.19 18.41
N ASP A 104 -6.91 24.91 18.35
CA ASP A 104 -8.26 24.48 18.71
C ASP A 104 -8.47 24.48 20.23
N THR A 105 -7.43 24.22 21.02
CA THR A 105 -7.44 24.40 22.48
C THR A 105 -7.57 25.86 22.88
N LEU A 106 -6.81 26.77 22.27
CA LEU A 106 -6.90 28.22 22.53
C LEU A 106 -8.28 28.77 22.20
N ARG A 107 -8.88 28.35 21.08
CA ARG A 107 -10.28 28.70 20.74
C ARG A 107 -11.25 28.25 21.82
N THR A 108 -11.12 27.01 22.28
CA THR A 108 -11.97 26.46 23.36
C THR A 108 -11.82 27.26 24.65
N LEU A 109 -10.59 27.55 25.08
CA LEU A 109 -10.33 28.34 26.28
C LEU A 109 -10.85 29.77 26.16
N SER A 110 -10.71 30.40 24.99
CA SER A 110 -11.27 31.72 24.72
C SER A 110 -12.79 31.72 24.88
N ASP A 111 -13.49 30.75 24.29
CA ASP A 111 -14.94 30.62 24.37
C ASP A 111 -15.43 30.39 25.81
N GLU A 112 -14.68 29.64 26.63
CA GLU A 112 -14.97 29.44 28.05
C GLU A 112 -14.75 30.71 28.87
N LEU A 113 -13.63 31.40 28.66
CA LEU A 113 -13.28 32.64 29.35
C LEU A 113 -14.31 33.75 29.07
N ASP A 114 -14.83 33.82 27.84
CA ASP A 114 -15.85 34.81 27.44
C ASP A 114 -17.20 34.63 28.16
N GLN A 115 -17.52 33.41 28.59
CA GLN A 115 -18.73 33.10 29.35
C GLN A 115 -18.59 33.35 30.85
N MET A 116 -17.36 33.59 31.33
CA MET A 116 -17.04 33.72 32.74
C MET A 116 -17.02 35.18 33.24
N ASN A 117 -17.31 35.35 34.53
CA ASN A 117 -17.05 36.64 35.19
C ASN A 117 -15.57 36.72 35.60
N ARG A 118 -14.89 37.77 35.14
CA ARG A 118 -13.47 38.08 35.39
C ARG A 118 -13.07 38.18 36.88
N GLN A 119 -14.04 38.35 37.77
CA GLN A 119 -13.83 38.43 39.22
C GLN A 119 -13.72 37.04 39.87
N GLN A 120 -14.13 35.98 39.16
CA GLN A 120 -14.04 34.61 39.66
C GLN A 120 -12.58 34.14 39.71
N GLY A 121 -12.21 33.36 40.74
CA GLY A 121 -10.88 32.78 40.84
C GLY A 121 -10.54 31.84 39.67
N GLN A 122 -11.53 31.09 39.20
CA GLN A 122 -11.40 30.16 38.07
C GLN A 122 -11.01 30.89 36.77
N TYR A 123 -11.56 32.07 36.51
CA TYR A 123 -11.20 32.88 35.35
C TYR A 123 -9.70 33.19 35.33
N ARG A 124 -9.13 33.56 36.48
CA ARG A 124 -7.70 33.90 36.56
C ARG A 124 -6.79 32.71 36.30
N VAL A 125 -7.21 31.51 36.70
CA VAL A 125 -6.46 30.26 36.44
C VAL A 125 -6.47 29.95 34.94
N LEU A 126 -7.65 29.88 34.33
CA LEU A 126 -7.79 29.60 32.90
C LEU A 126 -7.15 30.69 32.02
N TYR A 127 -7.19 31.95 32.46
CA TYR A 127 -6.55 33.05 31.75
C TYR A 127 -5.02 32.92 31.75
N ASN A 128 -4.42 32.50 32.86
CA ASN A 128 -2.96 32.26 32.89
C ASN A 128 -2.59 31.07 32.00
N GLU A 129 -3.36 29.98 32.04
CA GLU A 129 -3.17 28.82 31.17
C GLU A 129 -3.30 29.21 29.68
N PHE A 130 -4.28 30.06 29.36
CA PHE A 130 -4.43 30.62 28.01
C PHE A 130 -3.20 31.43 27.58
N GLN A 131 -2.64 32.29 28.44
CA GLN A 131 -1.42 33.05 28.12
C GLN A 131 -0.21 32.13 27.91
N ASP A 132 -0.03 31.11 28.77
CA ASP A 132 1.06 30.13 28.62
C ASP A 132 0.93 29.36 27.28
N MET A 133 -0.30 29.02 26.87
CA MET A 133 -0.56 28.35 25.59
C MET A 133 -0.45 29.30 24.37
N GLU A 134 -0.70 30.60 24.52
CA GLU A 134 -0.47 31.58 23.44
C GLU A 134 1.02 31.70 23.11
N ASP A 135 1.88 31.71 24.13
CA ASP A 135 3.34 31.72 23.95
C ASP A 135 3.79 30.42 23.26
N GLU A 136 3.31 29.25 23.70
CA GLU A 136 3.60 27.97 23.05
C GLU A 136 3.10 27.92 21.60
N TYR A 137 1.92 28.49 21.33
CA TYR A 137 1.36 28.57 19.98
C TYR A 137 2.25 29.38 19.04
N ALA A 138 2.80 30.51 19.50
CA ALA A 138 3.70 31.34 18.70
C ALA A 138 5.00 30.58 18.37
N ASP A 139 5.59 29.89 19.35
CA ASP A 139 6.80 29.08 19.15
C ASP A 139 6.57 27.95 18.14
N VAL A 140 5.43 27.26 18.23
CA VAL A 140 5.07 26.16 17.31
C VAL A 140 4.72 26.68 15.91
N GLU A 141 4.15 27.88 15.80
CA GLU A 141 3.93 28.54 14.51
C GLU A 141 5.25 28.84 13.79
N ASP A 142 6.24 29.41 14.49
CA ASP A 142 7.58 29.65 13.94
C ASP A 142 8.27 28.33 13.54
N GLU A 143 8.14 27.28 14.36
CA GLU A 143 8.67 25.94 14.05
C GLU A 143 8.03 25.35 12.78
N ARG A 144 6.71 25.45 12.65
CA ARG A 144 5.96 24.99 11.46
C ARG A 144 6.44 25.72 10.21
N ASP A 145 6.57 27.03 10.27
CA ASP A 145 6.95 27.85 9.11
C ASP A 145 8.39 27.56 8.69
N ALA A 146 9.32 27.43 9.63
CA ALA A 146 10.69 27.02 9.35
C ALA A 146 10.77 25.60 8.73
N ALA A 147 9.97 24.65 9.23
CA ALA A 147 9.90 23.30 8.69
C ALA A 147 9.33 23.27 7.27
N PHE A 148 8.33 24.11 6.98
CA PHE A 148 7.76 24.26 5.65
C PHE A 148 8.76 24.85 4.65
N GLU A 149 9.52 25.88 5.05
CA GLU A 149 10.57 26.47 4.22
C GLU A 149 11.70 25.46 3.93
N ALA A 150 12.14 24.71 4.94
CA ALA A 150 13.13 23.66 4.78
C ALA A 150 12.66 22.57 3.79
N PHE A 151 11.42 22.12 3.93
CA PHE A 151 10.81 21.13 3.04
C PHE A 151 10.76 21.64 1.60
N THR A 152 10.25 22.85 1.40
CA THR A 152 10.10 23.46 0.07
C THR A 152 11.46 23.64 -0.62
N SER A 153 12.48 24.07 0.13
CA SER A 153 13.85 24.24 -0.37
C SER A 153 14.47 22.91 -0.81
N LEU A 154 14.37 21.86 0.02
CA LEU A 154 14.88 20.52 -0.28
C LEU A 154 14.14 19.89 -1.47
N GLN A 155 12.83 20.04 -1.54
CA GLN A 155 12.03 19.57 -2.67
C GLN A 155 12.48 20.24 -3.97
N GLY A 156 12.65 21.56 -3.96
CA GLY A 156 13.12 22.31 -5.13
C GLY A 156 14.52 21.89 -5.59
N ALA A 157 15.44 21.69 -4.64
CA ALA A 157 16.83 21.30 -4.95
C ALA A 157 16.95 19.86 -5.49
N SER A 158 16.08 18.94 -5.05
CA SER A 158 16.14 17.53 -5.43
C SER A 158 15.47 17.22 -6.78
N LEU A 159 14.57 18.08 -7.25
CA LEU A 159 13.73 17.82 -8.42
C LEU A 159 14.54 17.58 -9.71
N ALA A 160 15.56 18.39 -9.98
CA ALA A 160 16.31 18.31 -11.23
C ALA A 160 17.07 16.99 -11.37
N ALA A 161 17.76 16.57 -10.31
CA ALA A 161 18.54 15.33 -10.29
C ALA A 161 17.64 14.08 -10.35
N ALA A 162 16.50 14.12 -9.64
CA ALA A 162 15.49 13.06 -9.71
C ALA A 162 14.87 12.95 -11.11
N GLN A 163 14.57 14.07 -11.76
CA GLN A 163 14.00 14.10 -13.10
C GLN A 163 14.97 13.56 -14.15
N GLU A 164 16.25 13.87 -14.05
CA GLU A 164 17.28 13.37 -14.96
C GLU A 164 17.39 11.84 -14.91
N ILE A 165 17.53 11.27 -13.70
CA ILE A 165 17.62 9.81 -13.56
C ILE A 165 16.32 9.12 -13.98
N ARG A 166 15.16 9.73 -13.72
CA ARG A 166 13.85 9.23 -14.16
C ARG A 166 13.80 9.10 -15.67
N LEU A 167 14.16 10.16 -16.40
CA LEU A 167 14.17 10.15 -17.88
C LEU A 167 15.16 9.12 -18.43
N LEU A 168 16.33 9.00 -17.81
CA LEU A 168 17.34 8.02 -18.23
C LEU A 168 16.84 6.58 -18.07
N ARG A 169 16.18 6.28 -16.94
CA ARG A 169 15.59 4.95 -16.68
C ARG A 169 14.36 4.68 -17.53
N GLU A 170 13.52 5.68 -17.78
CA GLU A 170 12.37 5.57 -18.68
C GLU A 170 12.82 5.23 -20.10
N SER A 171 13.78 5.97 -20.66
CA SER A 171 14.35 5.66 -21.97
C SER A 171 15.00 4.28 -22.03
N TRP A 172 15.66 3.84 -20.95
CA TRP A 172 16.19 2.48 -20.88
C TRP A 172 15.06 1.43 -20.84
N ALA A 173 14.01 1.67 -20.05
CA ALA A 173 12.89 0.76 -19.88
C ALA A 173 12.09 0.59 -21.17
N ASP A 174 11.91 1.66 -21.94
CA ASP A 174 11.26 1.61 -23.25
C ASP A 174 11.97 0.64 -24.22
N GLU A 175 13.30 0.60 -24.18
CA GLU A 175 14.10 -0.34 -24.97
C GLU A 175 14.11 -1.75 -24.37
N ALA A 176 14.37 -1.86 -23.06
CA ALA A 176 14.52 -3.13 -22.37
C ALA A 176 13.21 -3.93 -22.32
N TYR A 177 12.07 -3.25 -22.23
CA TYR A 177 10.75 -3.85 -22.08
C TYR A 177 9.88 -3.75 -23.33
N ALA A 178 10.46 -3.41 -24.49
CA ALA A 178 9.73 -3.28 -25.76
C ALA A 178 8.88 -4.52 -26.10
N GLU A 179 9.35 -5.72 -25.73
CA GLU A 179 8.69 -7.00 -26.03
C GLU A 179 7.83 -7.55 -24.87
N VAL A 180 7.68 -6.80 -23.77
CA VAL A 180 7.00 -7.30 -22.56
C VAL A 180 5.57 -7.77 -22.83
N GLY A 181 4.82 -7.04 -23.65
CA GLY A 181 3.45 -7.42 -24.00
C GLY A 181 3.36 -8.72 -24.79
N VAL A 182 4.35 -8.99 -25.66
CA VAL A 182 4.44 -10.25 -26.41
C VAL A 182 4.75 -11.41 -25.47
N ALA A 183 5.70 -11.23 -24.55
CA ALA A 183 6.05 -12.24 -23.55
C ALA A 183 4.87 -12.58 -22.64
N MET A 184 4.20 -11.56 -22.07
CA MET A 184 3.01 -11.73 -21.22
C MET A 184 1.89 -12.49 -21.94
N THR A 185 1.61 -12.11 -23.20
CA THR A 185 0.58 -12.78 -24.01
C THR A 185 0.97 -14.25 -24.30
N ALA A 186 2.26 -14.54 -24.53
CA ALA A 186 2.72 -15.90 -24.75
C ALA A 186 2.56 -16.76 -23.49
N HIS A 187 2.88 -16.23 -22.32
CA HIS A 187 2.70 -16.92 -21.04
C HIS A 187 1.22 -17.17 -20.72
N GLU A 188 0.34 -16.20 -20.96
CA GLU A 188 -1.11 -16.38 -20.80
C GLU A 188 -1.66 -17.48 -21.72
N ARG A 189 -1.26 -17.50 -22.99
CA ARG A 189 -1.67 -18.57 -23.92
C ARG A 189 -1.12 -19.93 -23.52
N ALA A 190 0.10 -19.98 -22.98
CA ALA A 190 0.75 -21.23 -22.58
C ALA A 190 0.12 -21.85 -21.33
N SER A 191 -0.34 -21.02 -20.39
CA SER A 191 -1.06 -21.51 -19.20
C SER A 191 -2.47 -22.00 -19.54
N GLY A 192 -3.11 -21.40 -20.56
CA GLY A 192 -4.51 -21.66 -20.88
C GLY A 192 -5.50 -21.06 -19.87
N LEU A 193 -4.99 -20.23 -18.95
CA LEU A 193 -5.73 -19.52 -17.91
C LEU A 193 -5.77 -18.03 -18.26
N GLN A 194 -6.77 -17.31 -17.76
CA GLN A 194 -6.92 -15.87 -17.99
C GLN A 194 -6.30 -15.05 -16.86
N VAL A 195 -5.84 -13.85 -17.19
CA VAL A 195 -5.55 -12.82 -16.17
C VAL A 195 -6.87 -12.31 -15.60
N LEU A 196 -6.99 -12.31 -14.27
CA LEU A 196 -8.15 -11.75 -13.58
C LEU A 196 -7.75 -10.43 -12.93
N ALA A 197 -8.67 -9.47 -12.91
CA ALA A 197 -8.45 -8.15 -12.30
C ALA A 197 -9.75 -7.68 -11.64
N ASP A 198 -9.62 -7.18 -10.41
CA ASP A 198 -10.71 -6.56 -9.67
C ASP A 198 -10.14 -5.60 -8.62
N THR A 199 -11.00 -4.84 -7.96
CA THR A 199 -10.64 -3.81 -6.97
C THR A 199 -11.28 -4.12 -5.63
N THR A 200 -10.55 -3.90 -4.54
CA THR A 200 -11.10 -4.10 -3.20
C THR A 200 -12.23 -3.12 -2.86
N ASP A 201 -13.20 -3.60 -2.10
CA ASP A 201 -14.27 -2.79 -1.52
C ASP A 201 -13.77 -1.93 -0.33
N ALA A 202 -14.68 -1.18 0.31
CA ALA A 202 -14.36 -0.35 1.48
C ALA A 202 -13.81 -1.15 2.69
N ASN A 203 -14.00 -2.47 2.73
CA ASN A 203 -13.47 -3.36 3.76
C ASN A 203 -12.13 -3.99 3.35
N GLY A 204 -11.59 -3.63 2.18
CA GLY A 204 -10.33 -4.16 1.67
C GLY A 204 -10.47 -5.57 1.08
N ILE A 205 -11.67 -5.98 0.64
CA ILE A 205 -11.93 -7.34 0.15
C ILE A 205 -12.31 -7.32 -1.33
N THR A 206 -11.80 -8.28 -2.09
CA THR A 206 -12.26 -8.61 -3.44
C THR A 206 -12.31 -10.14 -3.62
N GLU A 207 -13.12 -10.61 -4.56
CA GLU A 207 -13.34 -12.03 -4.81
C GLU A 207 -13.21 -12.34 -6.30
N PHE A 208 -12.51 -13.42 -6.60
CA PHE A 208 -12.31 -13.90 -7.97
C PHE A 208 -12.92 -15.30 -8.14
N GLU A 209 -13.53 -15.55 -9.30
CA GLU A 209 -13.80 -16.91 -9.77
C GLU A 209 -12.61 -17.37 -10.64
N ALA A 210 -11.74 -18.21 -10.08
CA ALA A 210 -10.52 -18.68 -10.75
C ALA A 210 -10.62 -20.18 -11.09
N ASP A 211 -10.16 -20.53 -12.29
CA ASP A 211 -9.98 -21.94 -12.66
C ASP A 211 -8.83 -22.57 -11.86
N ALA A 212 -8.78 -23.90 -11.81
CA ALA A 212 -7.71 -24.59 -11.10
C ALA A 212 -6.37 -24.39 -11.84
N GLY A 213 -5.34 -23.96 -11.12
CA GLY A 213 -4.03 -23.63 -11.68
C GLY A 213 -3.18 -22.78 -10.74
N ASP A 214 -1.97 -22.46 -11.20
CA ASP A 214 -1.04 -21.58 -10.47
C ASP A 214 -1.25 -20.13 -10.90
N TYR A 215 -1.30 -19.23 -9.91
CA TYR A 215 -1.46 -17.80 -10.10
C TYR A 215 -0.50 -17.00 -9.23
N TRP A 216 -0.24 -15.76 -9.62
CA TRP A 216 0.45 -14.76 -8.84
C TRP A 216 -0.52 -13.61 -8.55
N VAL A 217 -0.80 -13.42 -7.26
CA VAL A 217 -1.60 -12.29 -6.76
C VAL A 217 -0.70 -11.09 -6.67
N THR A 218 -1.03 -10.04 -7.43
CA THR A 218 -0.25 -8.82 -7.50
C THR A 218 -1.10 -7.60 -7.16
N ALA A 219 -0.51 -6.67 -6.41
CA ALA A 219 -1.11 -5.40 -6.05
C ALA A 219 -0.01 -4.36 -5.78
N ARG A 220 -0.37 -3.08 -5.89
CA ARG A 220 0.52 -1.93 -5.64
C ARG A 220 -0.19 -0.93 -4.76
N TYR A 221 0.42 -0.53 -3.65
CA TYR A 221 -0.11 0.52 -2.78
C TYR A 221 0.90 1.64 -2.61
N GLU A 222 0.49 2.83 -3.03
CA GLU A 222 1.33 4.02 -3.08
C GLU A 222 1.36 4.73 -1.71
N LEU A 223 2.55 4.80 -1.11
CA LEU A 223 2.85 5.69 0.01
C LEU A 223 3.59 6.93 -0.50
N PRO A 224 3.80 7.98 0.33
CA PRO A 224 4.46 9.21 -0.12
C PRO A 224 5.85 9.00 -0.74
N TYR A 225 6.67 8.10 -0.19
CA TYR A 225 8.07 7.87 -0.61
C TYR A 225 8.38 6.45 -1.02
N THR A 226 7.45 5.52 -0.76
CA THR A 226 7.62 4.10 -1.02
C THR A 226 6.36 3.53 -1.65
N GLU A 227 6.50 2.43 -2.35
CA GLU A 227 5.40 1.60 -2.83
C GLU A 227 5.46 0.28 -2.07
N LEU A 228 4.32 -0.15 -1.52
CA LEU A 228 4.15 -1.53 -1.08
C LEU A 228 3.74 -2.36 -2.29
N TYR A 229 4.54 -3.37 -2.58
CA TYR A 229 4.36 -4.24 -3.73
C TYR A 229 4.16 -5.70 -3.29
N TRP A 230 3.06 -6.29 -3.73
CA TRP A 230 2.78 -7.72 -3.54
C TRP A 230 2.95 -8.48 -4.85
N ASN A 231 3.59 -9.64 -4.77
CA ASN A 231 3.68 -10.65 -5.82
C ASN A 231 3.72 -12.04 -5.16
N ILE A 232 2.54 -12.59 -4.85
CA ILE A 232 2.40 -13.80 -4.04
C ILE A 232 1.93 -14.96 -4.92
N SER A 233 2.69 -16.05 -4.97
CA SER A 233 2.29 -17.26 -5.68
C SER A 233 1.21 -18.03 -4.90
N ILE A 234 0.16 -18.45 -5.58
CA ILE A 234 -0.92 -19.28 -5.06
C ILE A 234 -1.23 -20.43 -6.03
N THR A 235 -1.75 -21.53 -5.49
CA THR A 235 -2.26 -22.65 -6.30
C THR A 235 -3.76 -22.81 -6.00
N VAL A 236 -4.59 -22.59 -7.02
CA VAL A 236 -6.03 -22.76 -6.93
C VAL A 236 -6.37 -24.21 -7.20
N VAL A 237 -6.95 -24.87 -6.20
CA VAL A 237 -7.48 -26.24 -6.30
C VAL A 237 -8.99 -26.22 -6.22
N ARG A 238 -9.66 -27.15 -6.90
CA ARG A 238 -11.13 -27.21 -6.89
C ARG A 238 -11.67 -27.47 -5.49
N GLY A 239 -12.67 -26.69 -5.07
CA GLY A 239 -13.44 -26.96 -3.87
C GLY A 239 -13.59 -25.73 -2.97
N GLU A 240 -12.91 -25.76 -1.83
CA GLU A 240 -13.04 -24.71 -0.81
C GLU A 240 -12.42 -23.38 -1.28
N PRO A 241 -13.02 -22.23 -0.89
CA PRO A 241 -12.45 -20.93 -1.20
C PRO A 241 -11.02 -20.78 -0.68
N LEU A 242 -10.15 -20.22 -1.52
CA LEU A 242 -8.79 -19.88 -1.13
C LEU A 242 -8.74 -18.45 -0.58
N GLN A 243 -8.16 -18.29 0.60
CA GLN A 243 -7.99 -17.00 1.26
C GLN A 243 -6.56 -16.50 1.08
N VAL A 244 -6.40 -15.25 0.62
CA VAL A 244 -5.10 -14.59 0.45
C VAL A 244 -5.13 -13.27 1.20
N ARG A 245 -4.12 -13.03 2.06
CA ARG A 245 -3.98 -11.77 2.81
C ARG A 245 -2.81 -10.96 2.28
N LEU A 246 -3.06 -9.72 1.89
CA LEU A 246 -2.06 -8.73 1.54
C LEU A 246 -1.82 -7.84 2.74
N MET A 247 -0.65 -7.96 3.35
CA MET A 247 -0.28 -7.27 4.57
C MET A 247 1.09 -6.59 4.38
N ARG A 248 1.43 -5.63 5.24
CA ARG A 248 2.71 -4.93 5.14
C ARG A 248 3.91 -5.86 5.32
N ASP A 249 3.78 -6.89 6.14
CA ASP A 249 4.82 -7.88 6.45
C ASP A 249 5.17 -8.80 5.26
N ASN A 250 4.22 -9.02 4.35
CA ASN A 250 4.42 -9.81 3.14
C ASN A 250 4.50 -8.97 1.85
N ALA A 251 4.58 -7.64 2.00
CA ALA A 251 4.87 -6.71 0.92
C ALA A 251 6.39 -6.49 0.77
N SER A 252 6.84 -6.29 -0.47
CA SER A 252 8.14 -5.67 -0.73
C SER A 252 7.99 -4.15 -0.70
N SER A 253 8.83 -3.44 0.07
CA SER A 253 8.90 -1.98 0.05
C SER A 253 9.87 -1.51 -1.04
N ARG A 254 9.40 -0.67 -1.95
CA ARG A 254 10.19 -0.12 -3.07
C ARG A 254 10.24 1.41 -2.98
N PRO A 255 11.40 2.08 -3.09
CA PRO A 255 11.46 3.53 -3.11
C PRO A 255 10.82 4.10 -4.37
N LYS A 256 10.15 5.25 -4.26
CA LYS A 256 9.58 5.97 -5.42
C LYS A 256 10.56 6.99 -5.98
N LEU A 257 10.72 7.00 -7.30
CA LEU A 257 11.50 8.00 -8.06
C LEU A 257 10.63 9.06 -8.73
#